data_AF-X1H042-F1
#
_entry.id   AF-X1H042-F1
#
_cell.length_a   1.000
_cell.length_b   1.000
_cell.length_c   1.000
_cell.angle_alpha   90.00
_cell.angle_beta   90.00
_cell.angle_gamma   90.00
#
_symmetry.space_group_name_H-M   'P 1'
#
loop_
_entity.id
_entity.type
_entity.pdbx_description
1 polymer ?
#
loop_
_entity_poly.entity_id
_entity_poly.type
_entity_poly.pdbx_seq_one_letter_code
_entity_poly.pdbx_strand_id
1 'polypeptide(L)'
;MSKSAEPLSLRQCDDGKWEVENVPDNWIKCETKEDAQIISNAPIVLQESYETLLPNEKVAARLERTADKLEQYKMGFHARRFQARAKLARGN
;
A
#
# COMPACT_ATOMS: atom_id res chain seq x y z
N MET A 1 -10.11 -9.52 19.36
CA MET A 1 -9.24 -8.37 19.07
C MET A 1 -8.70 -8.57 17.67
N SER A 2 -9.10 -7.75 16.70
CA SER A 2 -8.53 -7.80 15.36
C SER A 2 -7.05 -7.43 15.46
N LYS A 3 -6.15 -8.27 14.94
CA LYS A 3 -4.74 -7.90 14.85
C LYS A 3 -4.66 -6.61 14.02
N SER A 4 -4.07 -5.55 14.58
CA SER A 4 -3.76 -4.35 13.82
C SER A 4 -2.92 -4.75 12.60
N ALA A 5 -3.26 -4.22 11.42
CA ALA A 5 -2.46 -4.46 10.24
C ALA A 5 -1.05 -3.88 10.45
N GLU A 6 -0.04 -4.69 10.18
CA GLU A 6 1.37 -4.29 10.30
C GLU A 6 1.91 -3.89 8.93
N PRO A 7 2.89 -2.97 8.89
CA PRO A 7 3.56 -2.64 7.64
C PRO A 7 4.35 -3.86 7.12
N LEU A 8 4.50 -3.96 5.80
CA LEU A 8 5.37 -4.97 5.19
C LEU A 8 6.84 -4.69 5.55
N SER A 9 7.66 -5.73 5.60
CA SER A 9 9.09 -5.61 5.91
C SER A 9 9.78 -4.64 4.96
N LEU A 10 10.61 -3.76 5.52
CA LEU A 10 11.44 -2.80 4.78
C LEU A 10 12.90 -3.05 5.09
N ARG A 11 13.76 -2.97 4.06
CA ARG A 11 15.21 -2.93 4.25
C ARG A 11 15.86 -1.94 3.29
N GLN A 12 17.03 -1.46 3.69
CA GLN A 12 17.92 -0.73 2.80
C GLN A 12 19.04 -1.68 2.36
N CYS A 13 19.33 -1.71 1.06
CA CYS A 13 20.40 -2.50 0.49
C CYS A 13 21.73 -1.72 0.52
N ASP A 14 22.84 -2.44 0.34
CA ASP A 14 24.19 -1.85 0.32
C ASP A 14 24.39 -0.83 -0.82
N ASP A 15 23.58 -0.93 -1.89
CA ASP A 15 23.54 0.03 -3.00
C ASP A 15 22.72 1.30 -2.68
N GLY A 16 22.23 1.43 -1.45
CA GLY A 16 21.44 2.55 -0.95
C GLY A 16 19.95 2.50 -1.33
N LYS A 17 19.52 1.53 -2.14
CA LYS A 17 18.11 1.37 -2.54
C LYS A 17 17.29 0.75 -1.41
N TRP A 18 15.98 0.95 -1.49
CA TRP A 18 15.04 0.41 -0.53
C TRP A 18 14.30 -0.78 -1.12
N GLU A 19 14.04 -1.79 -0.32
CA GLU A 19 13.28 -2.97 -0.71
C GLU A 19 12.11 -3.21 0.24
N VAL A 20 10.99 -3.64 -0.32
CA VAL A 20 9.80 -4.06 0.42
C VAL A 20 9.54 -5.54 0.19
N GLU A 21 9.28 -6.28 1.25
CA GLU A 21 8.88 -7.67 1.16
C GLU A 21 7.37 -7.77 0.88
N ASN A 22 7.01 -8.21 -0.32
CA ASN A 22 5.59 -8.36 -0.69
C ASN A 22 4.99 -9.69 -0.19
N VAL A 23 5.74 -10.77 -0.43
CA VAL A 23 5.47 -12.12 0.08
C VAL A 23 6.78 -12.67 0.64
N PRO A 24 6.76 -13.70 1.50
CA PRO A 24 7.97 -14.24 2.09
C PRO A 24 9.05 -14.49 1.04
N ASP A 25 10.26 -13.95 1.30
CA ASP A 25 11.44 -14.06 0.44
C ASP A 25 11.35 -13.33 -0.91
N ASN A 26 10.30 -12.55 -1.18
CA ASN A 26 10.15 -11.76 -2.39
C ASN A 26 10.26 -10.25 -2.12
N TRP A 27 11.44 -9.71 -2.43
CA TRP A 27 11.80 -8.32 -2.19
C TRP A 27 11.70 -7.49 -3.46
N ILE A 28 10.94 -6.39 -3.39
CA ILE A 28 10.72 -5.47 -4.50
C ILE A 28 11.57 -4.23 -4.29
N LYS A 29 12.49 -3.97 -5.22
CA LYS A 29 13.33 -2.76 -5.23
C LYS A 29 12.50 -1.52 -5.57
N CYS A 30 12.58 -0.54 -4.68
CA CYS A 30 12.00 0.79 -4.81
C CYS A 30 13.07 1.83 -5.17
N GLU A 31 12.69 2.81 -5.98
CA GLU A 31 13.55 3.91 -6.41
C GLU A 31 13.84 4.87 -5.25
N THR A 32 12.86 5.09 -4.38
CA THR A 32 12.96 6.00 -3.25
C THR A 32 12.52 5.34 -1.94
N LYS A 33 13.00 5.88 -0.82
CA LYS A 33 12.52 5.49 0.51
C LYS A 33 11.02 5.74 0.68
N GLU A 34 10.53 6.85 0.13
CA GLU A 34 9.12 7.23 0.22
C GLU A 34 8.23 6.20 -0.49
N ASP A 35 8.62 5.77 -1.68
CA ASP A 35 7.90 4.73 -2.43
C ASP A 35 7.84 3.42 -1.65
N ALA A 36 8.98 2.99 -1.09
CA ALA A 36 9.06 1.79 -0.26
C ALA A 36 8.12 1.91 0.96
N GLN A 37 8.10 3.06 1.63
CA GLN A 37 7.21 3.31 2.76
C GLN A 37 5.72 3.29 2.37
N ILE A 38 5.35 3.81 1.19
CA ILE A 38 3.96 3.77 0.72
C ILE A 38 3.51 2.32 0.51
N ILE A 39 4.34 1.51 -0.16
CA ILE A 39 4.04 0.10 -0.42
C ILE A 39 4.02 -0.70 0.87
N SER A 40 4.98 -0.46 1.76
CA SER A 40 5.05 -1.12 3.05
C SER A 40 3.82 -0.84 3.92
N ASN A 41 3.31 0.39 3.90
CA ASN A 41 2.09 0.75 4.63
C ASN A 41 0.79 0.33 3.92
N ALA A 42 0.85 -0.36 2.78
CA ALA A 42 -0.34 -0.77 2.05
C ALA A 42 -1.33 -1.58 2.94
N PRO A 43 -0.93 -2.58 3.73
CA PRO A 43 -1.85 -3.30 4.61
C PRO A 43 -2.59 -2.38 5.60
N ILE A 44 -1.91 -1.37 6.14
CA ILE A 44 -2.49 -0.39 7.07
C ILE A 44 -3.54 0.47 6.37
N VAL A 45 -3.20 1.03 5.20
CA VAL A 45 -4.14 1.87 4.43
C VAL A 45 -5.38 1.07 4.04
N LEU A 46 -5.20 -0.20 3.70
CA LEU A 46 -6.31 -1.09 3.39
C LEU A 46 -7.17 -1.40 4.62
N GLN A 47 -6.56 -1.65 5.78
CA GLN A 47 -7.28 -1.85 7.04
C GLN A 47 -8.09 -0.63 7.44
N GLU A 48 -7.50 0.57 7.33
CA GLU A 48 -8.18 1.83 7.58
C GLU A 48 -9.43 1.98 6.70
N SER A 49 -9.38 1.53 5.45
CA SER A 49 -10.55 1.55 4.56
C SER A 49 -11.68 0.61 5.00
N TYR A 50 -11.39 -0.44 5.77
CA TYR A 50 -12.39 -1.35 6.33
C TYR A 50 -12.97 -0.83 7.64
N GLU A 51 -12.19 -0.07 8.40
CA GLU A 51 -12.58 0.46 9.71
C GLU A 51 -13.26 1.83 9.61
N THR A 52 -13.06 2.54 8.51
CA THR A 52 -13.62 3.88 8.30
C THR A 52 -15.04 3.82 7.75
N LEU A 53 -15.91 4.67 8.30
CA LEU A 53 -17.25 4.90 7.78
C LEU A 53 -17.16 5.65 6.44
N LEU A 54 -17.71 5.05 5.38
CA LEU A 54 -17.68 5.58 4.03
C LEU A 54 -18.96 6.39 3.72
N PRO A 55 -18.90 7.43 2.86
CA PRO A 55 -17.73 7.87 2.08
C PRO A 55 -16.72 8.67 2.90
N ASN A 56 -15.43 8.58 2.52
CA ASN A 56 -14.32 9.31 3.12
C ASN A 56 -13.23 9.63 2.08
N GLU A 57 -13.18 10.90 1.65
CA GLU A 57 -12.22 11.40 0.64
C GLU A 57 -10.74 11.25 1.05
N LYS A 58 -10.42 11.36 2.34
CA LYS A 58 -9.04 11.20 2.81
C LYS A 58 -8.56 9.76 2.64
N VAL A 59 -9.43 8.80 2.97
CA VAL A 59 -9.16 7.38 2.76
C VAL A 59 -9.09 7.05 1.26
N ALA A 60 -9.99 7.62 0.45
CA ALA A 60 -9.95 7.45 -1.00
C ALA A 60 -8.60 7.92 -1.60
N ALA A 61 -8.16 9.13 -1.28
CA ALA A 61 -6.90 9.67 -1.78
C ALA A 61 -5.68 8.83 -1.36
N ARG A 62 -5.67 8.31 -0.11
CA ARG A 62 -4.60 7.41 0.35
C ARG A 62 -4.61 6.09 -0.40
N LEU A 63 -5.77 5.50 -0.62
CA LEU A 63 -5.91 4.25 -1.37
C LEU A 63 -5.43 4.41 -2.81
N GLU A 64 -5.75 5.51 -3.48
CA GLU A 64 -5.28 5.78 -4.84
C GLU A 64 -3.79 5.97 -4.91
N ARG A 65 -3.23 6.81 -4.03
CA ARG A 65 -1.79 7.02 -3.96
C ARG A 65 -1.04 5.71 -3.76
N THR A 66 -1.55 4.84 -2.88
CA THR A 66 -0.98 3.50 -2.69
C THR A 66 -1.17 2.62 -3.93
N ALA A 67 -2.32 2.66 -4.59
CA ALA A 67 -2.55 1.91 -5.82
C ALA A 67 -1.57 2.30 -6.94
N ASP A 68 -1.32 3.59 -7.14
CA ASP A 68 -0.41 4.09 -8.17
C ASP A 68 1.01 3.60 -7.94
N LYS A 69 1.46 3.58 -6.68
CA LYS A 69 2.76 3.01 -6.32
C LYS A 69 2.80 1.50 -6.50
N LEU A 70 1.77 0.78 -6.08
CA LEU A 70 1.69 -0.67 -6.33
C LEU A 70 1.75 -0.98 -7.84
N GLU A 71 1.09 -0.20 -8.68
CA GLU A 71 1.14 -0.37 -10.14
C GLU A 71 2.53 -0.06 -10.70
N GLN A 72 3.15 1.05 -10.27
CA GLN A 72 4.52 1.44 -10.65
C GLN A 72 5.52 0.29 -10.43
N TYR A 73 5.37 -0.45 -9.33
CA TYR A 73 6.24 -1.57 -8.96
C TYR A 73 5.69 -2.95 -9.37
N LYS A 74 4.82 -2.99 -10.38
CA LYS A 74 4.28 -4.22 -11.02
C LYS A 74 3.45 -5.12 -10.08
N MET A 75 2.90 -4.57 -9.01
CA MET A 75 1.99 -5.25 -8.07
C MET A 75 0.52 -5.11 -8.49
N GLY A 76 0.22 -5.31 -9.77
CA GLY A 76 -1.06 -4.92 -10.38
C GLY A 76 -2.32 -5.55 -9.76
N PHE A 77 -2.23 -6.78 -9.22
CA PHE A 77 -3.35 -7.37 -8.48
C PHE A 77 -3.71 -6.55 -7.23
N HIS A 78 -2.70 -6.12 -6.47
CA HIS A 78 -2.90 -5.29 -5.30
C HIS A 78 -3.36 -3.88 -5.71
N ALA A 79 -2.75 -3.29 -6.74
CA ALA A 79 -3.17 -1.98 -7.24
C ALA A 79 -4.67 -1.92 -7.59
N ARG A 80 -5.17 -2.93 -8.32
CA ARG A 80 -6.61 -3.05 -8.65
C ARG A 80 -7.50 -3.15 -7.42
N ARG A 81 -7.08 -3.90 -6.39
CA ARG A 81 -7.81 -4.00 -5.11
C ARG A 81 -7.92 -2.64 -4.42
N PHE A 82 -6.84 -1.86 -4.41
CA PHE A 82 -6.83 -0.52 -3.82
C PHE A 82 -7.67 0.46 -4.62
N GLN A 83 -7.60 0.44 -5.95
CA GLN A 83 -8.47 1.26 -6.81
C GLN A 83 -9.95 0.96 -6.58
N ALA A 84 -10.33 -0.31 -6.46
CA ALA A 84 -11.72 -0.69 -6.17
C ALA A 84 -12.17 -0.13 -4.81
N ARG A 85 -11.31 -0.19 -3.79
CA ARG A 85 -11.59 0.39 -2.46
C ARG A 85 -11.65 1.90 -2.50
N ALA A 86 -10.81 2.57 -3.29
CA ALA A 86 -10.84 4.01 -3.45
C ALA A 86 -12.18 4.49 -4.04
N LYS A 87 -12.72 3.78 -5.03
CA LYS A 87 -14.05 4.05 -5.61
C LYS A 87 -15.15 3.97 -4.55
N LEU A 88 -15.17 2.88 -3.78
CA LEU A 88 -16.11 2.71 -2.66
C LEU A 88 -15.97 3.83 -1.62
N ALA A 89 -14.74 4.23 -1.31
CA ALA A 89 -14.48 5.30 -0.35
C ALA A 89 -14.96 6.68 -0.83
N ARG A 90 -15.11 6.90 -2.14
CA ARG A 90 -15.76 8.10 -2.70
C ARG A 90 -17.28 8.01 -2.76
N GLY A 91 -17.85 6.84 -2.52
CA GLY A 91 -19.28 6.57 -2.72
C GLY A 91 -19.66 6.26 -4.17
N ASN A 92 -18.71 5.80 -4.99
CA ASN A 92 -18.95 5.34 -6.37
C ASN A 92 -19.08 3.81 -6.47
#